data_AF-A0A380TQB8-F1
#
_entry.id   AF-A0A380TQB8-F1
#
_cell.length_a   1.000
_cell.length_b   1.000
_cell.length_c   1.000
_cell.angle_alpha   90.00
_cell.angle_beta   90.00
_cell.angle_gamma   90.00
#
_symmetry.space_group_name_H-M   'P 1'
#
loop_
_entity.id
_entity.type
_entity.pdbx_description
1 polymer ?
#
loop_
_entity_poly.entity_id
_entity_poly.type
_entity_poly.pdbx_seq_one_letter_code
_entity_poly.pdbx_strand_id
1 'polypeptide(L)'
;MKKYSYMIFMITFLTSCCTHSTCIVTRAWNGAYSRENTHKEMEKKRKEYYENEPYEKKQLRRKNQEICDKLSRFIFKKTKKEEPEKIINMSDLYMDCMRDRGTPEI
;
A
#
# COMPACT_ATOMS: atom_id res chain seq x y z
N MET A 1 -12.77 16.49 41.25
CA MET A 1 -13.90 16.99 40.44
C MET A 1 -13.52 17.32 38.99
N LYS A 2 -12.47 18.12 38.73
CA LYS A 2 -12.04 18.46 37.35
C LYS A 2 -11.77 17.25 36.43
N LYS A 3 -11.11 16.18 36.93
CA LYS A 3 -10.86 14.93 36.16
C LYS A 3 -12.14 14.26 35.66
N TYR A 4 -13.17 14.18 36.50
CA TYR A 4 -14.46 13.59 36.11
C TYR A 4 -15.22 14.47 35.11
N SER A 5 -15.10 15.80 35.22
CA SER A 5 -15.68 16.73 34.25
C SER A 5 -15.07 16.59 32.86
N TYR A 6 -13.74 16.45 32.73
CA TYR A 6 -13.09 16.17 31.45
C TYR A 6 -13.47 14.79 30.88
N MET A 7 -13.58 13.78 31.74
CA MET A 7 -13.99 12.44 31.34
C MET A 7 -15.43 12.42 30.81
N ILE A 8 -16.34 13.11 31.48
CA ILE A 8 -17.74 13.28 31.05
C ILE A 8 -17.79 14.05 29.72
N PHE A 9 -17.02 15.12 29.57
CA PHE A 9 -16.95 15.90 28.32
C PHE A 9 -16.44 15.07 27.13
N MET A 10 -15.46 14.19 27.35
CA MET A 10 -15.00 13.27 26.31
C MET A 10 -16.08 12.24 25.95
N ILE A 11 -16.74 11.65 26.95
CA ILE A 11 -17.81 10.66 26.71
C ILE A 11 -19.00 11.30 25.97
N THR A 12 -19.39 12.53 26.31
CA THR A 12 -20.47 13.24 25.61
C THR A 12 -20.07 13.69 24.21
N PHE A 13 -18.80 14.07 23.98
CA PHE A 13 -18.30 14.39 22.64
C PHE A 13 -18.24 13.16 21.72
N LEU A 14 -17.83 11.99 22.25
CA LEU A 14 -17.83 10.75 21.47
C LEU A 14 -19.25 10.26 21.12
N THR A 15 -20.25 10.56 21.95
CA THR A 15 -21.64 10.11 21.78
C THR A 15 -22.55 11.11 21.07
N SER A 16 -22.21 12.41 21.04
CA SER A 16 -23.02 13.45 20.38
C SER A 16 -23.01 13.36 18.85
N CYS A 17 -22.07 12.62 18.27
CA CYS A 17 -21.92 12.45 16.82
C CYS A 17 -22.81 11.35 16.22
N CYS A 18 -23.73 10.79 17.01
CA CYS A 18 -24.57 9.66 16.63
C CYS A 18 -26.06 10.07 16.43
N THR A 19 -26.36 11.16 15.71
CA THR A 19 -27.75 11.66 15.56
C THR A 19 -28.54 11.11 14.38
N HIS A 20 -27.98 10.32 13.46
CA HIS A 20 -28.78 9.51 12.52
C HIS A 20 -28.01 8.28 12.00
N SER A 21 -28.66 7.11 12.11
CA SER A 21 -28.40 5.76 11.56
C SER A 21 -26.99 5.14 11.57
N THR A 22 -25.89 5.87 11.77
CA THR A 22 -24.55 5.31 12.04
C THR A 22 -23.63 6.39 12.60
N CYS A 23 -23.01 6.15 13.75
CA CYS A 23 -22.10 7.10 14.39
C CYS A 23 -20.81 7.31 13.57
N ILE A 24 -20.28 8.53 13.52
CA ILE A 24 -19.02 8.80 12.79
C ILE A 24 -17.87 7.91 13.27
N VAL A 25 -17.81 7.66 14.58
CA VAL A 25 -16.80 6.78 15.19
C VAL A 25 -16.94 5.34 14.69
N THR A 26 -18.16 4.82 14.55
CA THR A 26 -18.37 3.45 14.06
C THR A 26 -18.09 3.33 12.57
N ARG A 27 -18.42 4.34 11.76
CA ARG A 27 -18.02 4.41 10.34
C ARG A 27 -16.50 4.44 10.19
N ALA A 28 -15.81 5.25 10.98
CA ALA A 28 -14.35 5.33 10.96
C ALA A 28 -13.71 4.00 11.37
N TRP A 29 -14.22 3.37 12.44
CA TRP A 29 -13.75 2.06 12.89
C TRP A 29 -13.99 0.97 11.84
N ASN A 30 -15.19 0.90 11.28
CA ASN A 30 -15.53 -0.06 10.22
C ASN A 30 -14.69 0.18 8.97
N GLY A 31 -14.42 1.43 8.61
CA GLY A 31 -13.53 1.77 7.50
C GLY A 31 -12.09 1.34 7.75
N ALA A 32 -11.55 1.58 8.96
CA ALA A 32 -10.22 1.13 9.34
C ALA A 32 -10.11 -0.40 9.33
N TYR A 33 -11.08 -1.09 9.93
CA TYR A 33 -11.15 -2.55 9.98
C TYR A 33 -11.32 -3.16 8.58
N SER A 34 -12.21 -2.61 7.74
CA SER A 34 -12.39 -3.04 6.35
C SER A 34 -11.11 -2.90 5.54
N ARG A 35 -10.39 -1.78 5.68
CA ARG A 35 -9.12 -1.55 5.01
C ARG A 35 -8.06 -2.56 5.44
N GLU A 36 -7.95 -2.84 6.74
CA GLU A 36 -7.00 -3.83 7.27
C GLU A 36 -7.32 -5.24 6.76
N ASN A 37 -8.58 -5.66 6.81
CA ASN A 37 -8.98 -6.97 6.30
C ASN A 37 -8.72 -7.11 4.80
N THR A 38 -9.03 -6.07 4.03
CA THR A 38 -8.75 -6.05 2.58
C THR A 38 -7.25 -6.14 2.32
N HIS A 39 -6.42 -5.43 3.09
CA HIS A 39 -4.96 -5.53 2.99
C HIS A 39 -4.47 -6.95 3.25
N LYS A 40 -4.93 -7.58 4.34
CA LYS A 40 -4.58 -8.97 4.68
C LYS A 40 -4.99 -9.96 3.60
N GLU A 41 -6.18 -9.77 3.02
CA GLU A 41 -6.68 -10.63 1.94
C GLU A 41 -5.81 -10.49 0.67
N MET A 42 -5.45 -9.26 0.30
CA MET A 42 -4.58 -8.99 -0.84
C MET A 42 -3.17 -9.55 -0.63
N GLU A 43 -2.59 -9.39 0.57
CA GLU A 43 -1.30 -10.00 0.91
C GLU A 43 -1.34 -11.52 0.83
N LYS A 44 -2.43 -12.14 1.32
CA LYS A 44 -2.64 -13.59 1.22
C LYS A 44 -2.67 -14.04 -0.25
N LYS A 45 -3.47 -13.39 -1.09
CA LYS A 45 -3.55 -13.71 -2.54
C LYS A 45 -2.21 -13.54 -3.24
N ARG A 46 -1.48 -12.47 -2.92
CA ARG A 46 -0.14 -12.22 -3.45
C ARG A 46 0.84 -13.34 -3.05
N LYS A 47 0.82 -13.74 -1.78
CA LYS A 47 1.66 -14.82 -1.26
C LYS A 47 1.35 -16.15 -1.96
N GLU A 48 0.08 -16.52 -2.04
CA GLU A 48 -0.37 -17.74 -2.73
C GLU A 48 0.06 -17.76 -4.21
N TYR A 49 -0.07 -16.64 -4.91
CA TYR A 49 0.36 -16.53 -6.31
C TYR A 49 1.87 -16.81 -6.46
N TYR A 50 2.72 -16.16 -5.66
CA TYR A 50 4.17 -16.35 -5.74
C TYR A 50 4.63 -17.70 -5.19
N GLU A 51 3.94 -18.27 -4.20
CA GLU A 51 4.23 -19.61 -3.69
C GLU A 51 3.93 -20.70 -4.73
N ASN A 52 2.91 -20.49 -5.57
CA ASN A 52 2.54 -21.41 -6.63
C ASN A 52 3.38 -21.25 -7.91
N GLU A 53 4.29 -20.26 -8.00
CA GLU A 53 5.17 -20.14 -9.16
C GLU A 53 6.16 -21.33 -9.27
N PRO A 54 6.44 -21.83 -10.50
CA PRO A 54 7.49 -22.81 -10.74
C PRO A 54 8.85 -22.32 -10.22
N TYR A 55 9.71 -23.26 -9.79
CA TYR A 55 11.03 -22.91 -9.24
C TYR A 55 11.86 -22.04 -10.19
N GLU A 56 11.88 -22.37 -11.49
CA GLU A 56 12.60 -21.60 -12.51
C GLU A 56 12.09 -20.15 -12.59
N LYS A 57 10.77 -19.96 -12.54
CA LYS A 57 10.14 -18.63 -12.57
C LYS A 57 10.48 -17.82 -11.31
N LYS A 58 10.53 -18.46 -10.14
CA LYS A 58 10.96 -17.82 -8.89
C LYS A 58 12.41 -17.35 -8.96
N GLN A 59 13.31 -18.16 -9.52
CA GLN A 59 14.71 -17.76 -9.71
C GLN A 59 14.84 -16.61 -10.71
N LEU A 60 14.10 -16.67 -11.81
CA LEU A 60 14.04 -15.59 -12.80
C LEU A 60 13.54 -14.29 -12.16
N ARG A 61 12.46 -14.36 -11.37
CA ARG A 61 11.91 -13.20 -10.66
C ARG A 61 12.95 -12.56 -9.75
N ARG A 62 13.66 -13.32 -8.92
CA ARG A 62 14.70 -12.78 -8.03
C ARG A 62 15.78 -12.02 -8.81
N LYS A 63 16.27 -12.60 -9.92
CA LYS A 63 17.24 -11.92 -10.80
C LYS A 63 16.66 -10.64 -11.39
N ASN A 64 15.42 -10.69 -11.87
CA ASN A 64 14.75 -9.54 -12.45
C ASN A 64 14.52 -8.43 -11.42
N GLN A 65 14.16 -8.76 -10.18
CA GLN A 65 13.99 -7.79 -9.09
C GLN A 65 15.28 -6.98 -8.86
N GLU A 66 16.44 -7.64 -8.80
CA GLU A 66 17.73 -6.96 -8.66
C GLU A 66 18.08 -6.07 -9.86
N ILE A 67 17.84 -6.57 -11.08
CA ILE A 67 18.12 -5.82 -12.31
C ILE A 67 17.20 -4.61 -12.40
N CYS A 68 15.91 -4.80 -12.16
CA CYS A 68 14.89 -3.77 -12.29
C CYS A 68 14.99 -2.69 -11.21
N ASP A 69 15.36 -3.04 -9.97
CA ASP A 69 15.62 -2.04 -8.93
C ASP A 69 16.82 -1.15 -9.29
N LYS A 70 17.90 -1.73 -9.81
CA LYS A 70 19.06 -0.95 -10.27
C LYS A 70 18.72 -0.07 -11.46
N LEU A 71 18.01 -0.63 -12.45
CA LEU A 71 17.66 0.07 -13.67
C LEU A 71 16.67 1.22 -13.42
N SER A 72 15.62 0.99 -12.63
CA SER A 72 14.62 2.01 -12.32
C SER A 72 15.27 3.20 -11.59
N ARG A 73 16.14 2.94 -10.61
CA ARG A 73 16.91 3.98 -9.89
C ARG A 73 17.83 4.76 -10.81
N PHE A 74 18.53 4.06 -11.70
CA PHE A 74 19.41 4.71 -12.66
C PHE A 74 18.63 5.63 -13.60
N ILE A 75 17.55 5.13 -14.21
CA ILE A 75 16.71 5.90 -15.13
C ILE A 75 16.07 7.09 -14.41
N PHE A 76 15.51 6.87 -13.21
CA PHE A 76 14.89 7.92 -12.43
C PHE A 76 15.88 9.04 -12.13
N LYS A 77 17.07 8.70 -11.61
CA LYS A 77 18.11 9.68 -11.30
C LYS A 77 18.62 10.42 -12.53
N LYS A 78 18.85 9.69 -13.63
CA LYS A 78 19.29 10.27 -14.91
C LYS A 78 18.25 11.28 -15.43
N THR A 79 16.99 10.87 -15.47
CA THR A 79 15.90 11.70 -15.98
C THR A 79 15.67 12.91 -15.08
N LYS A 80 15.75 12.79 -13.75
CA LYS A 80 15.65 13.95 -12.85
C LYS A 80 16.82 14.92 -12.97
N LYS A 81 17.97 14.47 -13.45
CA LYS A 81 19.13 15.32 -13.74
C LYS A 81 19.00 16.05 -15.08
N GLU A 82 18.51 15.36 -16.10
CA GLU A 82 18.41 15.88 -17.48
C GLU A 82 17.11 16.68 -17.72
N GLU A 83 16.01 16.24 -17.11
CA GLU A 83 14.63 16.75 -17.30
C GLU A 83 13.96 16.91 -15.92
N PRO A 84 14.32 17.92 -15.11
CA PRO A 84 13.87 18.04 -13.72
C PRO A 84 12.35 18.19 -13.58
N GLU A 85 11.71 18.85 -14.54
CA GLU A 85 10.27 19.09 -14.58
C GLU A 85 9.44 17.84 -14.94
N LYS A 86 10.08 16.81 -15.52
CA LYS A 86 9.35 15.62 -15.97
C LYS A 86 8.84 14.82 -14.78
N ILE A 87 7.55 14.53 -14.80
CA ILE A 87 6.89 13.69 -13.81
C ILE A 87 7.14 12.23 -14.21
N ILE A 88 7.95 11.55 -13.41
CA ILE A 88 8.22 10.12 -13.54
C ILE A 88 8.06 9.47 -12.17
N ASN A 89 7.63 8.21 -12.17
CA ASN A 89 7.54 7.41 -10.97
C ASN A 89 8.53 6.24 -11.05
N MET A 90 9.33 6.09 -9.99
CA MET A 90 10.25 4.96 -9.85
C MET A 90 9.52 3.62 -9.89
N SER A 91 8.33 3.55 -9.28
CA SER A 91 7.52 2.35 -9.23
C SER A 91 7.11 1.91 -10.63
N ASP A 92 6.66 2.84 -11.47
CA ASP A 92 6.20 2.51 -12.83
C ASP A 92 7.37 1.98 -13.68
N LEU A 93 8.53 2.63 -13.59
CA LEU A 93 9.77 2.15 -14.25
C LEU A 93 10.15 0.73 -13.82
N TYR A 94 10.00 0.42 -12.53
CA TYR A 94 10.26 -0.92 -12.00
C TYR A 94 9.24 -1.93 -12.50
N MET A 95 7.95 -1.60 -12.47
CA MET A 95 6.86 -2.48 -12.89
C MET A 95 6.94 -2.80 -14.39
N ASP A 96 7.24 -1.80 -15.22
CA ASP A 96 7.44 -1.97 -16.66
C ASP A 96 8.64 -2.89 -16.93
N CYS A 97 9.76 -2.66 -16.24
CA CYS A 97 10.94 -3.52 -16.32
C CYS A 97 10.65 -4.99 -15.97
N MET A 98 9.85 -5.23 -14.93
CA MET A 98 9.45 -6.56 -14.48
C MET A 98 8.50 -7.24 -15.48
N ARG A 99 7.59 -6.46 -16.10
CA ARG A 99 6.69 -6.93 -17.15
C ARG A 99 7.45 -7.35 -18.40
N ASP A 100 8.38 -6.51 -18.87
CA ASP A 100 9.18 -6.77 -20.06
C ASP A 100 10.07 -8.02 -19.92
N ARG A 101 10.50 -8.33 -18.68
CA ARG A 101 11.32 -9.51 -18.37
C ARG A 101 10.52 -10.76 -18.02
N GLY A 102 9.19 -10.74 -18.21
CA GLY A 102 8.32 -11.91 -18.07
C GLY A 102 7.99 -12.29 -16.63
N THR A 103 8.25 -11.41 -15.65
CA THR A 103 7.92 -11.63 -14.23
C THR A 103 7.16 -10.44 -13.65
N PRO A 104 5.95 -10.12 -14.15
CA PRO A 104 5.17 -9.00 -13.64
C PRO A 104 4.84 -9.20 -12.15
N GLU A 105 4.73 -8.10 -11.42
CA GLU A 105 4.23 -8.06 -10.05
C GLU A 105 2.71 -7.82 -10.06
N ILE A 106 2.00 -8.34 -9.05
CA ILE A 106 0.54 -8.22 -8.85
C ILE A 106 0.20 -7.44 -7.58
#